data_AF-A0A953E717-F1
#
_entry.id   AF-A0A953E717-F1
#
_cell.length_a   1.000
_cell.length_b   1.000
_cell.length_c   1.000
_cell.angle_alpha   90.00
_cell.angle_beta   90.00
_cell.angle_gamma   90.00
#
_symmetry.space_group_name_H-M   'P 1'
#
loop_
_entity.id
_entity.type
_entity.pdbx_description
1 polymer ?
#
loop_
_entity_poly.entity_id
_entity_poly.type
_entity_poly.pdbx_seq_one_letter_code
_entity_poly.pdbx_strand_id
1 'polypeptide(L)' 'MTETEPQRIAALVATSAEALHGIRSRSDPARIAAELRRLNAVVRDYARPVVGPYGQPGDLPATLLRNADPANGG' A
#
# COMPACT_ATOMS: atom_id res chain seq x y z
N MET A 1 -1.52 -2.33 -28.09
CA MET A 1 -2.17 -1.39 -27.14
C MET A 1 -1.48 -1.55 -25.80
N THR A 2 -0.85 -0.50 -25.27
CA THR A 2 -0.12 -0.58 -23.99
C THR A 2 -1.11 -0.45 -22.85
N GLU A 3 -1.18 -1.46 -22.00
CA GLU A 3 -2.08 -1.48 -20.84
C GLU A 3 -1.64 -0.41 -19.83
N THR A 4 -2.58 0.44 -19.43
CA THR A 4 -2.36 1.53 -18.47
C THR A 4 -2.10 0.95 -17.07
N GLU A 5 -1.33 1.66 -16.25
CA GLU A 5 -1.05 1.24 -14.87
C GLU A 5 -2.31 0.91 -14.03
N PRO A 6 -3.43 1.66 -14.13
CA PRO A 6 -4.72 1.27 -13.56
C PRO A 6 -5.21 -0.13 -13.93
N GLN A 7 -5.09 -0.48 -15.21
CA GLN A 7 -5.56 -1.77 -15.75
C GLN A 7 -4.68 -2.92 -15.23
N ARG A 8 -3.36 -2.69 -15.13
CA ARG A 8 -2.42 -3.68 -14.57
C ARG A 8 -2.68 -3.96 -13.09
N ILE A 9 -2.96 -2.93 -12.29
CA ILE A 9 -3.28 -3.09 -10.86
C ILE A 9 -4.61 -3.84 -10.69
N ALA A 10 -5.63 -3.51 -11.49
CA ALA A 10 -6.91 -4.21 -11.44
C ALA A 10 -6.77 -5.70 -11.79
N ALA A 11 -5.95 -6.04 -12.80
CA ALA A 11 -5.64 -7.42 -13.14
C ALA A 11 -4.92 -8.15 -11.99
N LEU A 12 -3.87 -7.53 -11.43
CA LEU A 12 -3.13 -8.07 -10.27
C LEU A 12 -4.04 -8.37 -9.07
N VAL A 13 -4.96 -7.46 -8.76
CA VAL A 13 -5.93 -7.65 -7.67
C VAL A 13 -6.85 -8.84 -7.92
N ALA A 14 -7.43 -8.93 -9.13
CA ALA A 14 -8.32 -10.02 -9.48
C ALA A 14 -7.62 -11.38 -9.42
N THR A 15 -6.40 -11.47 -9.98
CA THR A 15 -5.59 -12.70 -9.98
C THR A 15 -5.12 -13.06 -8.56
N SER A 16 -4.72 -12.09 -7.75
CA SER A 16 -4.26 -12.35 -6.37
C SER A 16 -5.39 -12.81 -5.46
N ALA A 17 -6.59 -12.27 -5.61
CA ALA A 17 -7.76 -12.68 -4.83
C ALA A 17 -8.12 -14.16 -5.09
N GLU A 18 -8.09 -14.57 -6.35
CA GLU A 18 -8.32 -15.97 -6.74
C GLU A 18 -7.19 -16.88 -6.26
N ALA A 19 -5.93 -16.47 -6.41
CA ALA A 19 -4.76 -17.26 -6.00
C ALA A 19 -4.61 -17.42 -4.48
N LEU A 20 -4.91 -16.39 -3.69
CA LEU A 20 -4.70 -16.40 -2.23
C LEU A 20 -5.89 -16.98 -1.46
N HIS A 21 -7.11 -16.82 -1.97
CA HIS A 21 -8.32 -17.15 -1.22
C HIS A 21 -9.20 -18.20 -1.92
N GLY A 22 -8.90 -18.58 -3.17
CA GLY A 22 -9.70 -19.54 -3.94
C GLY A 22 -11.10 -19.03 -4.29
N ILE A 23 -11.35 -17.73 -4.09
CA ILE A 23 -12.64 -17.08 -4.34
C ILE A 23 -12.45 -15.90 -5.26
N ARG A 24 -13.31 -15.82 -6.28
CA ARG A 24 -13.37 -14.67 -7.17
C ARG A 24 -14.05 -13.52 -6.41
N SER A 25 -13.32 -12.41 -6.24
CA SER A 25 -13.87 -11.19 -5.62
C SER A 25 -15.13 -10.75 -6.36
N ARG A 26 -16.22 -10.53 -5.62
CA ARG A 26 -17.48 -9.95 -6.14
C ARG A 26 -17.43 -8.43 -6.27
N SER A 27 -16.40 -7.81 -5.72
CA SER A 27 -16.18 -6.37 -5.77
C SER A 27 -15.52 -5.97 -7.09
N ASP A 28 -16.00 -4.90 -7.71
CA ASP A 28 -15.45 -4.35 -8.96
C ASP A 28 -13.93 -4.13 -8.86
N PRO A 29 -13.11 -4.81 -9.69
CA PRO A 29 -11.66 -4.66 -9.70
C PRO A 29 -11.18 -3.20 -9.86
N ALA A 30 -11.91 -2.37 -10.61
CA ALA A 30 -11.56 -0.96 -10.78
C ALA A 30 -11.72 -0.20 -9.45
N ARG A 31 -12.79 -0.48 -8.70
CA ARG A 31 -13.03 0.09 -7.37
C ARG A 31 -11.96 -0.35 -6.37
N ILE A 32 -11.55 -1.61 -6.39
CA ILE A 32 -10.47 -2.10 -5.51
C ILE A 32 -9.14 -1.42 -5.87
N ALA A 33 -8.81 -1.32 -7.16
CA ALA A 33 -7.58 -0.65 -7.61
C ALA A 33 -7.54 0.83 -7.23
N ALA A 34 -8.68 1.52 -7.27
CA ALA A 34 -8.81 2.90 -6.80
C ALA A 34 -8.59 3.00 -5.28
N GLU A 35 -9.19 2.10 -4.51
CA GLU A 35 -9.05 2.09 -3.05
C GLU A 35 -7.63 1.74 -2.62
N LEU A 36 -6.96 0.79 -3.27
CA LEU A 36 -5.55 0.49 -3.02
C LEU A 36 -4.65 1.68 -3.31
N ARG A 37 -4.93 2.45 -4.37
CA ARG A 37 -4.20 3.70 -4.65
C ARG A 37 -4.44 4.74 -3.55
N ARG A 38 -5.69 4.92 -3.12
CA ARG A 38 -6.04 5.82 -2.02
C ARG A 38 -5.29 5.43 -0.73
N LEU A 39 -5.31 4.15 -0.35
CA LEU A 39 -4.61 3.66 0.84
C LEU A 39 -3.09 3.80 0.73
N ASN A 40 -2.50 3.48 -0.42
CA ASN A 40 -1.07 3.67 -0.64
C ASN A 40 -0.66 5.13 -0.55
N ALA A 41 -1.48 6.07 -1.04
CA ALA A 41 -1.21 7.50 -0.89
C ALA A 41 -1.21 7.91 0.59
N VAL A 42 -2.23 7.49 1.35
CA VAL A 42 -2.32 7.76 2.79
C VAL A 42 -1.12 7.20 3.55
N VAL A 43 -0.72 5.96 3.28
CA VAL A 43 0.46 5.34 3.91
C VAL A 43 1.72 6.10 3.56
N ARG A 44 1.91 6.52 2.30
CA ARG A 44 3.07 7.31 1.87
C ARG A 44 3.12 8.68 2.55
N ASP A 45 1.99 9.37 2.65
CA ASP A 45 1.93 10.68 3.31
C ASP A 45 2.20 10.58 4.81
N TYR A 46 1.70 9.51 5.45
CA TYR A 46 2.00 9.21 6.86
C TYR A 46 3.46 8.81 7.07
N ALA A 47 4.05 8.08 6.13
CA ALA A 47 5.45 7.67 6.16
C ALA A 47 6.43 8.81 5.83
N ARG A 48 6.01 9.80 5.02
CA ARG A 48 6.86 10.89 4.51
C ARG A 48 7.67 11.64 5.58
N PRO A 49 7.12 12.02 6.76
CA PRO A 49 7.89 12.74 7.77
C PRO A 49 8.94 11.87 8.48
N VAL A 50 8.85 10.54 8.36
CA VAL A 50 9.55 9.60 9.23
C VAL A 50 10.49 8.67 8.46
N VAL A 51 10.15 8.31 7.23
CA VAL A 51 11.02 7.55 6.32
C VAL A 51 11.81 8.53 5.47
N GLY A 52 13.10 8.67 5.77
CA GLY A 52 14.01 9.51 4.99
C GLY A 52 14.13 9.06 3.53
N PRO A 53 14.76 9.87 2.64
CA PRO A 53 14.87 9.59 1.21
C PRO A 53 15.63 8.30 0.86
N TYR A 54 16.34 7.71 1.83
CA TYR A 54 17.06 6.44 1.71
C TYR A 54 16.41 5.28 2.50
N GLY A 55 15.27 5.55 3.16
CA GLY A 55 14.55 4.55 3.93
C GLY A 55 13.90 3.51 3.01
N GLN A 56 14.03 2.25 3.38
CA GLN A 56 13.37 1.15 2.69
C GLN A 56 11.91 1.05 3.18
N PRO A 57 10.99 0.52 2.35
CA PRO A 57 9.61 0.32 2.77
C PRO A 57 9.48 -0.51 4.07
N GLY A 58 10.40 -1.45 4.30
CA GLY A 58 10.46 -2.27 5.51
C GLY A 58 10.87 -1.52 6.78
N ASP A 59 11.39 -0.30 6.67
CA ASP A 59 11.85 0.50 7.82
C ASP A 59 10.69 1.23 8.51
N LEU A 60 9.52 1.34 7.85
CA LEU A 60 8.37 2.06 8.36
C LEU A 60 7.89 1.55 9.73
N PRO A 61 7.67 0.24 9.98
CA PRO A 61 7.23 -0.25 11.29
C PRO A 61 8.21 0.09 12.41
N ALA A 62 9.51 -0.08 12.19
CA ALA A 62 10.55 0.25 13.16
C ALA A 62 10.65 1.75 13.44
N THR A 63 10.31 2.57 12.46
CA THR A 63 10.32 4.03 12.58
C THR A 63 9.08 4.54 13.32
N LEU A 64 7.90 3.95 13.05
CA LEU A 64 6.68 4.24 13.82
C LEU A 64 6.83 3.84 15.28
N LEU A 65 7.46 2.69 15.56
CA LEU A 65 7.73 2.25 16.92
C LEU A 65 8.66 3.23 17.67
N ARG A 66 9.73 3.71 17.01
CA ARG A 66 10.64 4.71 17.58
C ARG A 66 9.94 6.04 17.88
N ASN A 67 9.07 6.50 16.99
CA ASN A 67 8.37 7.78 17.16
C ASN A 67 7.14 7.71 18.09
N ALA A 68 6.62 6.51 18.36
CA ALA A 68 5.54 6.30 19.33
C ALA A 68 6.06 6.21 20.78
N ASP A 69 7.37 6.07 20.97
CA ASP A 69 8.00 6.00 22.28
C ASP A 69 8.24 7.43 22.83
N PRO A 70 7.57 7.82 23.94
CA PRO A 70 7.73 9.14 24.54
C PRO A 70 9.14 9.41 25.08
N ALA A 71 10.00 8.40 25.23
CA ALA A 71 11.40 8.59 25.59
C ALA A 71 12.26 9.14 24.42
N ASN A 72 11.76 9.08 23.17
CA ASN A 72 12.48 9.54 21.97
C ASN A 72 12.06 10.96 21.51
N GLY A 73 11.15 11.63 22.23
CA GLY A 73 10.64 12.96 21.90
C GLY A 73 11.41 14.10 22.58
N GLY A 74 12.72 14.20 22.31
CA GLY A 74 13.57 15.32 22.74
C GLY A 74 13.46 16.55 21.83
#